data_AF-A0A317JCQ6-F1
#
_entry.id   AF-A0A317JCQ6-F1
#
_cell.length_a   1.000
_cell.length_b   1.000
_cell.length_c   1.000
_cell.angle_alpha   90.00
_cell.angle_beta   90.00
_cell.angle_gamma   90.00
#
_symmetry.space_group_name_H-M   'P 1'
#
loop_
_entity.id
_entity.type
_entity.pdbx_description
1 polymer ?
#
loop_
_entity_poly.entity_id
_entity_poly.type
_entity_poly.pdbx_seq_one_letter_code
_entity_poly.pdbx_strand_id
1 'polypeptide(L)'
;MSETQTQPEAVLTKNVGRSAAATKRKKPIVRELASGEKIRAELNIEKWPAIWTPAHSKTRRKGQVLSRTLERESLAADGTKNVSQVTINPIAQFGDLTTEDQRTLYTLIKHWEQRGKPSHETPFSIRHLARLLHKRGWGSNVIDAITSSLERLRGTVLVWTRSYKTKDERIEQLETVYINILSKLKIVRRKVDGHVTTEAGYFQFDDHILKNLLANYTKPFLFDVFIDIKGEIALKLYSYLDLIMHDKIRFERRTKELFEELGLTGSSYRNPSKRKQNLERALAELQGKLLTTGMLKSARLEKTKDDKDYKVVFEKSPRSEFGAEADDVPEKFATAAAVVVNDYSKAKDPALLQAEEVVAHFHKVVHAVDKHAAQSKELAQAISLITRYGLEQAKFVVEFAAGKAKETHFAMQHFGAVLAYASRAAAEFDRKQGKAEAVAASQAVRPVATTSPDLSRGRSRVAGLTEEQYRARFEQARAELLQELPFLAQRQRGSKLEQDMVRSRLIRQLDSECMDLVPIELIAAVESWVRPAAARPEPESSNLAA
;
A
#
# COMPACT_ATOMS: atom_id res chain seq x y z
N MET A 1 -88.99 10.12 10.75
CA MET A 1 -89.56 8.97 10.03
C MET A 1 -88.42 8.26 9.29
N SER A 2 -88.21 6.96 9.38
CA SER A 2 -88.63 6.01 10.41
C SER A 2 -87.62 4.86 10.44
N GLU A 3 -87.55 4.26 11.62
CA GLU A 3 -86.88 3.02 11.96
C GLU A 3 -87.19 1.85 11.02
N THR A 4 -86.23 0.95 10.85
CA THR A 4 -86.47 -0.45 11.22
C THR A 4 -85.18 -1.10 11.72
N GLN A 5 -85.24 -1.77 12.86
CA GLN A 5 -84.22 -2.71 13.32
C GLN A 5 -84.66 -4.14 12.96
N THR A 6 -83.72 -5.07 12.79
CA THR A 6 -83.93 -6.46 13.22
C THR A 6 -82.61 -7.22 13.38
N GLN A 7 -82.41 -7.84 14.54
CA GLN A 7 -81.51 -8.98 14.77
C GLN A 7 -82.39 -10.23 15.01
N PRO A 8 -81.87 -11.47 14.97
CA PRO A 8 -81.06 -12.08 16.06
C PRO A 8 -79.74 -12.71 15.51
N GLU A 9 -78.70 -13.07 16.26
CA GLU A 9 -78.55 -14.12 17.31
C GLU A 9 -79.01 -15.53 16.88
N ALA A 10 -78.30 -16.65 17.10
CA ALA A 10 -76.91 -16.96 17.50
C ALA A 10 -76.60 -18.44 17.01
N VAL A 11 -75.73 -19.33 17.50
CA VAL A 11 -74.79 -19.45 18.65
C VAL A 11 -73.76 -20.59 18.41
N LEU A 12 -72.56 -20.54 19.01
CA LEU A 12 -71.55 -21.63 19.21
C LEU A 12 -71.04 -22.45 17.98
N THR A 13 -69.72 -22.63 17.76
CA THR A 13 -68.84 -23.56 18.51
C THR A 13 -67.33 -23.33 18.21
N LYS A 14 -66.42 -24.01 18.94
CA LYS A 14 -64.94 -23.87 18.85
C LYS A 14 -64.26 -25.07 18.16
N ASN A 15 -63.22 -24.81 17.36
CA ASN A 15 -61.92 -25.50 17.34
C ASN A 15 -60.97 -24.73 16.40
N VAL A 16 -59.85 -24.14 16.84
CA VAL A 16 -58.62 -24.76 17.38
C VAL A 16 -57.93 -25.67 16.35
N GLY A 17 -57.16 -25.05 15.46
CA GLY A 17 -56.21 -25.70 14.56
C GLY A 17 -54.99 -24.80 14.35
N ARG A 18 -53.81 -25.22 14.80
CA ARG A 18 -52.57 -24.42 14.70
C ARG A 18 -52.03 -24.47 13.26
N SER A 19 -51.74 -23.30 12.69
CA SER A 19 -50.76 -23.18 11.59
C SER A 19 -49.81 -22.03 11.90
N ALA A 20 -48.51 -22.33 12.00
CA ALA A 20 -47.49 -21.38 12.41
C ALA A 20 -46.97 -20.57 11.22
N ALA A 21 -47.72 -19.54 10.80
CA ALA A 21 -47.25 -18.58 9.80
C ALA A 21 -45.99 -17.86 10.32
N ALA A 22 -44.83 -18.15 9.72
CA ALA A 22 -43.55 -17.60 10.15
C ALA A 22 -43.45 -16.09 9.84
N THR A 23 -43.83 -15.26 10.80
CA THR A 23 -43.73 -13.79 10.71
C THR A 23 -42.29 -13.36 10.45
N LYS A 24 -41.97 -13.07 9.18
CA LYS A 24 -40.70 -12.48 8.77
C LYS A 24 -40.54 -11.10 9.43
N ARG A 25 -39.89 -11.08 10.60
CA ARG A 25 -39.51 -9.86 11.32
C ARG A 25 -38.76 -8.94 10.35
N LYS A 26 -39.36 -7.79 10.00
CA LYS A 26 -38.65 -6.73 9.26
C LYS A 26 -37.43 -6.34 10.09
N LYS A 27 -36.21 -6.56 9.59
CA LYS A 27 -35.01 -5.99 10.19
C LYS A 27 -35.17 -4.46 10.21
N PRO A 28 -34.74 -3.76 11.28
CA PRO A 28 -34.89 -2.31 11.35
C PRO A 28 -33.99 -1.66 10.28
N ILE A 29 -34.63 -0.94 9.35
CA ILE A 29 -33.98 -0.25 8.20
C ILE A 29 -32.84 0.68 8.67
N VAL A 30 -32.93 1.19 9.90
CA VAL A 30 -31.92 2.02 10.57
C VAL A 30 -30.53 1.35 10.61
N ARG A 31 -30.43 0.02 10.76
CA ARG A 31 -29.12 -0.66 10.88
C ARG A 31 -28.32 -0.70 9.59
N GLU A 32 -28.96 -0.63 8.43
CA GLU A 32 -28.29 -0.75 7.12
C GLU A 32 -27.73 0.59 6.63
N LEU A 33 -28.27 1.71 7.11
CA LEU A 33 -27.73 3.05 6.89
C LEU A 33 -26.41 3.31 7.64
N ALA A 34 -26.16 2.60 8.75
CA ALA A 34 -25.09 2.93 9.69
C ALA A 34 -23.66 2.64 9.19
N SER A 35 -23.50 1.81 8.15
CA SER A 35 -22.22 1.18 7.76
C SER A 35 -21.84 1.33 6.28
N GLY A 36 -22.09 2.49 5.67
CA GLY A 36 -21.63 2.77 4.29
C GLY A 36 -20.11 2.61 4.14
N GLU A 37 -19.65 2.08 3.01
CA GLU A 37 -18.26 1.65 2.79
C GLU A 37 -17.31 2.86 2.81
N LYS A 38 -16.34 2.83 3.73
CA LYS A 38 -15.30 3.85 3.89
C LYS A 38 -14.16 3.60 2.88
N ILE A 39 -13.69 4.67 2.23
CA ILE A 39 -12.40 4.69 1.52
C ILE A 39 -11.43 5.67 2.21
N ARG A 40 -10.14 5.59 1.87
CA ARG A 40 -9.07 6.48 2.34
C ARG A 40 -8.75 7.56 1.30
N ALA A 41 -9.45 8.69 1.37
CA ALA A 41 -9.26 9.82 0.45
C ALA A 41 -7.96 10.60 0.77
N GLU A 42 -7.15 10.92 -0.25
CA GLU A 42 -5.85 11.59 -0.09
C GLU A 42 -6.02 13.04 0.43
N LEU A 43 -5.33 13.35 1.53
CA LEU A 43 -5.68 14.51 2.34
C LEU A 43 -5.21 15.86 1.76
N ASN A 44 -4.25 15.89 0.82
CA ASN A 44 -3.88 17.14 0.15
C ASN A 44 -4.91 17.51 -0.92
N ILE A 45 -5.34 16.54 -1.75
CA ILE A 45 -6.40 16.74 -2.74
C ILE A 45 -7.71 17.17 -2.05
N GLU A 46 -8.08 16.52 -0.94
CA GLU A 46 -9.31 16.85 -0.20
C GLU A 46 -9.32 18.25 0.41
N LYS A 47 -8.15 18.79 0.79
CA LYS A 47 -8.05 20.18 1.30
C LYS A 47 -8.46 21.20 0.24
N TRP A 48 -8.34 20.92 -1.06
CA TRP A 48 -8.57 21.87 -2.15
C TRP A 48 -9.79 21.48 -3.02
N PRO A 49 -11.04 21.56 -2.50
CA PRO A 49 -12.24 21.16 -3.25
C PRO A 49 -12.47 21.98 -4.53
N ALA A 50 -11.84 23.16 -4.64
CA ALA A 50 -11.81 23.99 -5.84
C ALA A 50 -10.98 23.39 -6.99
N ILE A 51 -10.22 22.30 -6.80
CA ILE A 51 -9.61 21.52 -7.89
C ILE A 51 -10.69 21.01 -8.86
N TRP A 52 -11.88 20.65 -8.37
CA TRP A 52 -12.94 20.03 -9.17
C TRP A 52 -13.94 21.06 -9.72
N THR A 53 -14.00 21.24 -11.05
CA THR A 53 -15.06 22.05 -11.69
C THR A 53 -16.37 21.25 -11.81
N PRO A 54 -17.57 21.87 -11.75
CA PRO A 54 -18.81 21.11 -11.94
C PRO A 54 -18.92 20.60 -13.40
N ALA A 55 -19.03 19.28 -13.58
CA ALA A 55 -18.95 18.63 -14.89
C ALA A 55 -19.99 19.14 -15.93
N HIS A 56 -21.14 19.63 -15.47
CA HIS A 56 -22.20 20.20 -16.31
C HIS A 56 -22.22 21.75 -16.34
N SER A 57 -21.15 22.42 -15.88
CA SER A 57 -21.06 23.88 -15.95
C SER A 57 -20.82 24.37 -17.38
N LYS A 58 -21.52 25.43 -17.79
CA LYS A 58 -21.37 26.06 -19.13
C LYS A 58 -20.09 26.91 -19.27
N THR A 59 -19.17 26.83 -18.31
CA THR A 59 -18.20 27.90 -18.01
C THR A 59 -16.95 27.89 -18.88
N ARG A 60 -16.55 26.73 -19.46
CA ARG A 60 -15.37 26.62 -20.35
C ARG A 60 -15.68 25.67 -21.52
N ARG A 61 -15.35 26.07 -22.75
CA ARG A 61 -15.39 25.20 -23.94
C ARG A 61 -14.08 24.38 -24.03
N LYS A 62 -14.13 23.19 -24.66
CA LYS A 62 -12.91 22.46 -25.06
C LYS A 62 -12.02 23.39 -25.90
N GLY A 63 -10.70 23.34 -25.70
CA GLY A 63 -9.74 24.25 -26.35
C GLY A 63 -9.57 25.64 -25.72
N GLN A 64 -10.41 26.06 -24.75
CA GLN A 64 -10.26 27.33 -24.02
C GLN A 64 -9.95 27.13 -22.52
N VAL A 65 -9.42 25.97 -22.15
CA VAL A 65 -9.07 25.66 -20.75
C VAL A 65 -7.65 26.17 -20.47
N LEU A 66 -7.58 27.36 -19.89
CA LEU A 66 -6.36 27.92 -19.32
C LEU A 66 -6.09 27.33 -17.93
N SER A 67 -4.79 27.21 -17.61
CA SER A 67 -4.30 26.97 -16.25
C SER A 67 -4.92 27.92 -15.24
N ARG A 68 -5.02 27.47 -13.98
CA ARG A 68 -5.60 28.27 -12.90
C ARG A 68 -4.92 27.97 -11.57
N THR A 69 -4.54 29.01 -10.85
CA THR A 69 -3.98 28.94 -9.50
C THR A 69 -5.10 29.04 -8.47
N LEU A 70 -5.03 28.19 -7.46
CA LEU A 70 -5.79 28.30 -6.22
C LEU A 70 -4.83 28.76 -5.13
N GLU A 71 -5.23 29.73 -4.32
CA GLU A 71 -4.36 30.32 -3.29
C GLU A 71 -5.04 30.31 -1.93
N ARG A 72 -4.25 30.18 -0.87
CA ARG A 72 -4.68 30.37 0.52
C ARG A 72 -3.58 31.03 1.34
N GLU A 73 -3.94 32.09 2.04
CA GLU A 73 -3.13 32.60 3.14
C GLU A 73 -3.30 31.69 4.37
N SER A 74 -2.20 31.39 5.05
CA SER A 74 -2.16 30.83 6.39
C SER A 74 -1.21 31.64 7.25
N LEU A 75 -1.46 31.69 8.56
CA LEU A 75 -0.52 32.26 9.53
C LEU A 75 0.29 31.11 10.11
N ALA A 76 1.62 31.23 10.10
CA ALA A 76 2.49 30.35 10.87
C ALA A 76 2.54 30.77 12.34
N ALA A 77 3.14 29.93 13.19
CA ALA A 77 3.20 30.16 14.64
C ALA A 77 4.05 31.38 15.05
N ASP A 78 4.90 31.88 14.14
CA ASP A 78 5.69 33.11 14.26
C ASP A 78 4.92 34.37 13.78
N GLY A 79 3.67 34.22 13.34
CA GLY A 79 2.86 35.30 12.77
C GLY A 79 3.13 35.59 11.29
N THR A 80 4.06 34.87 10.63
CA THR A 80 4.35 35.10 9.21
C THR A 80 3.21 34.60 8.31
N LYS A 81 2.88 35.40 7.29
CA LYS A 81 1.91 35.04 6.26
C LYS A 81 2.54 34.06 5.26
N ASN A 82 2.09 32.82 5.30
CA ASN A 82 2.48 31.79 4.34
C ASN A 82 1.38 31.61 3.29
N VAL A 83 1.68 31.95 2.03
CA VAL A 83 0.79 31.67 0.91
C VAL A 83 1.06 30.26 0.39
N SER A 84 0.05 29.39 0.50
CA SER A 84 0.01 28.08 -0.15
C SER A 84 -0.68 28.22 -1.51
N GLN A 85 -0.11 27.64 -2.56
CA GLN A 85 -0.67 27.69 -3.92
C GLN A 85 -0.81 26.29 -4.54
N VAL A 86 -1.85 26.07 -5.33
CA VAL A 86 -2.02 24.89 -6.19
C VAL A 86 -2.42 25.34 -7.59
N THR A 87 -1.54 25.19 -8.57
CA THR A 87 -1.82 25.49 -9.97
C THR A 87 -2.26 24.23 -10.71
N ILE A 88 -3.48 24.25 -11.23
CA ILE A 88 -4.00 23.20 -12.10
C ILE A 88 -3.61 23.55 -13.53
N ASN A 89 -2.91 22.63 -14.20
CA ASN A 89 -2.48 22.72 -15.61
C ASN A 89 -3.14 21.59 -16.43
N PRO A 90 -4.36 21.78 -16.97
CA PRO A 90 -5.07 20.76 -17.74
C PRO A 90 -4.56 20.65 -19.18
N ILE A 91 -4.67 19.47 -19.80
CA ILE A 91 -4.37 19.32 -21.23
C ILE A 91 -5.55 19.84 -22.07
N ALA A 92 -5.27 20.77 -22.98
CA ALA A 92 -6.26 21.47 -23.79
C ALA A 92 -7.26 20.57 -24.55
N GLN A 93 -6.82 19.35 -24.96
CA GLN A 93 -7.65 18.37 -25.67
C GLN A 93 -8.72 17.69 -24.77
N PHE A 94 -8.43 17.52 -23.48
CA PHE A 94 -9.31 16.80 -22.53
C PHE A 94 -10.12 17.75 -21.64
N GLY A 95 -9.58 18.94 -21.35
CA GLY A 95 -10.23 19.97 -20.53
C GLY A 95 -9.87 19.90 -19.05
N ASP A 96 -10.52 20.77 -18.26
CA ASP A 96 -10.27 20.98 -16.83
C ASP A 96 -10.71 19.78 -15.98
N LEU A 97 -10.15 19.62 -14.77
CA LEU A 97 -10.60 18.58 -13.84
C LEU A 97 -12.03 18.86 -13.35
N THR A 98 -12.84 17.82 -13.28
CA THR A 98 -14.27 17.89 -13.00
C THR A 98 -14.69 17.06 -11.78
N THR A 99 -15.90 17.30 -11.30
CA THR A 99 -16.57 16.47 -10.29
C THR A 99 -16.88 15.04 -10.76
N GLU A 100 -16.89 14.75 -12.06
CA GLU A 100 -16.87 13.36 -12.55
C GLU A 100 -15.49 12.72 -12.31
N ASP A 101 -14.41 13.49 -12.44
CA ASP A 101 -13.05 13.01 -12.18
C ASP A 101 -12.79 12.79 -10.69
N GLN A 102 -13.45 13.56 -9.81
CA GLN A 102 -13.50 13.30 -8.37
C GLN A 102 -14.16 11.93 -8.06
N ARG A 103 -15.32 11.64 -8.68
CA ARG A 103 -15.98 10.32 -8.59
C ARG A 103 -15.07 9.19 -9.13
N THR A 104 -14.39 9.41 -10.25
CA THR A 104 -13.43 8.43 -10.81
C THR A 104 -12.24 8.21 -9.89
N LEU A 105 -11.61 9.26 -9.35
CA LEU A 105 -10.49 9.16 -8.41
C LEU A 105 -10.86 8.31 -7.17
N TYR A 106 -11.97 8.64 -6.51
CA TYR A 106 -12.43 7.84 -5.36
C TYR A 106 -12.75 6.39 -5.74
N THR A 107 -13.23 6.16 -6.97
CA THR A 107 -13.45 4.80 -7.49
C THR A 107 -12.15 4.04 -7.72
N LEU A 108 -11.10 4.71 -8.20
CA LEU A 108 -9.77 4.12 -8.32
C LEU A 108 -9.16 3.81 -6.95
N ILE A 109 -9.37 4.67 -5.94
CA ILE A 109 -8.99 4.40 -4.55
C ILE A 109 -9.74 3.16 -4.03
N LYS A 110 -11.08 3.13 -4.14
CA LYS A 110 -11.91 1.97 -3.76
C LYS A 110 -11.41 0.67 -4.39
N HIS A 111 -11.14 0.70 -5.70
CA HIS A 111 -10.59 -0.45 -6.42
C HIS A 111 -9.19 -0.85 -5.95
N TRP A 112 -8.29 0.12 -5.72
CA TRP A 112 -6.93 -0.12 -5.22
C TRP A 112 -6.93 -0.71 -3.80
N GLU A 113 -7.80 -0.22 -2.91
CA GLU A 113 -7.98 -0.80 -1.57
C GLU A 113 -8.54 -2.23 -1.65
N GLN A 114 -9.56 -2.48 -2.48
CA GLN A 114 -10.12 -3.82 -2.74
C GLN A 114 -9.13 -4.77 -3.46
N ARG A 115 -8.03 -4.26 -4.01
CA ARG A 115 -6.93 -5.04 -4.60
C ARG A 115 -5.78 -5.33 -3.62
N GLY A 116 -5.91 -4.96 -2.34
CA GLY A 116 -4.85 -5.18 -1.35
C GLY A 116 -3.73 -4.13 -1.38
N LYS A 117 -4.01 -2.92 -1.90
CA LYS A 117 -3.13 -1.75 -1.85
C LYS A 117 -1.74 -1.95 -2.49
N PRO A 118 -1.66 -2.47 -3.74
CA PRO A 118 -0.38 -2.68 -4.40
C PRO A 118 0.42 -1.38 -4.55
N SER A 119 1.72 -1.45 -4.32
CA SER A 119 2.70 -0.39 -4.59
C SER A 119 3.03 -0.21 -6.08
N HIS A 120 2.36 -0.98 -6.95
CA HIS A 120 2.63 -1.07 -8.38
C HIS A 120 1.32 -0.96 -9.20
N GLU A 121 1.42 -1.25 -10.50
CA GLU A 121 0.34 -1.12 -11.48
C GLU A 121 -0.90 -1.95 -11.09
N THR A 122 -2.04 -1.28 -10.91
CA THR A 122 -3.31 -1.88 -10.47
C THR A 122 -4.18 -2.25 -11.66
N PRO A 123 -4.47 -3.54 -11.91
CA PRO A 123 -5.19 -3.99 -13.10
C PRO A 123 -6.71 -3.85 -12.96
N PHE A 124 -7.34 -3.15 -13.92
CA PHE A 124 -8.77 -2.83 -13.96
C PHE A 124 -9.42 -3.14 -15.32
N SER A 125 -10.75 -3.06 -15.35
CA SER A 125 -11.54 -2.95 -16.57
C SER A 125 -12.56 -1.82 -16.44
N ILE A 126 -12.84 -1.10 -17.53
CA ILE A 126 -13.80 0.01 -17.55
C ILE A 126 -15.19 -0.46 -17.08
N ARG A 127 -15.57 -1.71 -17.41
CA ARG A 127 -16.81 -2.37 -16.97
C ARG A 127 -16.87 -2.69 -15.47
N HIS A 128 -15.75 -2.67 -14.76
CA HIS A 128 -15.74 -2.74 -13.29
C HIS A 128 -15.84 -1.33 -12.69
N LEU A 129 -15.08 -0.36 -13.19
CA LEU A 129 -15.20 1.05 -12.76
C LEU A 129 -16.62 1.59 -12.97
N ALA A 130 -17.27 1.29 -14.10
CA ALA A 130 -18.65 1.68 -14.39
C ALA A 130 -19.66 1.14 -13.36
N ARG A 131 -19.44 -0.06 -12.80
CA ARG A 131 -20.27 -0.63 -11.74
C ARG A 131 -20.07 0.09 -10.42
N LEU A 132 -18.81 0.34 -10.02
CA LEU A 132 -18.48 1.10 -8.80
C LEU A 132 -18.98 2.57 -8.88
N LEU A 133 -19.01 3.15 -10.08
CA LEU A 133 -19.55 4.50 -10.35
C LEU A 133 -21.10 4.55 -10.45
N HIS A 134 -21.80 3.45 -10.12
CA HIS A 134 -23.27 3.32 -10.23
C HIS A 134 -23.84 3.75 -11.61
N LYS A 135 -23.08 3.60 -12.70
CA LYS A 135 -23.48 4.04 -14.05
C LYS A 135 -24.66 3.20 -14.55
N ARG A 136 -25.74 3.88 -14.95
CA ARG A 136 -26.97 3.24 -15.43
C ARG A 136 -26.83 2.82 -16.89
N GLY A 137 -26.55 1.54 -17.11
CA GLY A 137 -26.40 0.93 -18.44
C GLY A 137 -24.94 0.83 -18.91
N TRP A 138 -24.74 0.19 -20.06
CA TRP A 138 -23.44 -0.07 -20.66
C TRP A 138 -23.46 0.26 -22.16
N GLY A 139 -22.43 0.97 -22.63
CA GLY A 139 -22.32 1.42 -24.02
C GLY A 139 -21.24 2.49 -24.19
N SER A 140 -20.97 2.88 -25.44
CA SER A 140 -19.85 3.76 -25.81
C SER A 140 -19.78 5.06 -24.99
N ASN A 141 -20.92 5.72 -24.76
CA ASN A 141 -20.97 6.96 -23.97
C ASN A 141 -20.44 6.80 -22.53
N VAL A 142 -20.67 5.63 -21.90
CA VAL A 142 -20.17 5.32 -20.55
C VAL A 142 -18.67 4.99 -20.59
N ILE A 143 -18.26 4.23 -21.61
CA ILE A 143 -16.87 3.84 -21.88
C ILE A 143 -16.00 5.09 -22.10
N ASP A 144 -16.43 6.01 -22.97
CA ASP A 144 -15.69 7.22 -23.33
C ASP A 144 -15.75 8.28 -22.22
N ALA A 145 -16.85 8.42 -21.46
CA ALA A 145 -16.88 9.29 -20.29
C ALA A 145 -15.86 8.87 -19.22
N ILE A 146 -15.82 7.57 -18.88
CA ILE A 146 -14.83 7.03 -17.93
C ILE A 146 -13.42 7.15 -18.50
N THR A 147 -13.22 6.88 -19.79
CA THR A 147 -11.90 6.97 -20.42
C THR A 147 -11.37 8.39 -20.43
N SER A 148 -12.15 9.38 -20.86
CA SER A 148 -11.76 10.79 -20.79
C SER A 148 -11.59 11.31 -19.36
N SER A 149 -12.23 10.67 -18.37
CA SER A 149 -11.97 10.94 -16.96
C SER A 149 -10.60 10.43 -16.52
N LEU A 150 -10.26 9.18 -16.85
CA LEU A 150 -8.93 8.61 -16.61
C LEU A 150 -7.82 9.39 -17.35
N GLU A 151 -8.09 9.81 -18.58
CA GLU A 151 -7.19 10.65 -19.39
C GLU A 151 -6.98 12.04 -18.77
N ARG A 152 -8.00 12.66 -18.16
CA ARG A 152 -7.83 13.91 -17.39
C ARG A 152 -7.05 13.71 -16.10
N LEU A 153 -7.27 12.62 -15.37
CA LEU A 153 -6.53 12.27 -14.15
C LEU A 153 -5.05 11.95 -14.43
N ARG A 154 -4.75 11.31 -15.57
CA ARG A 154 -3.38 11.09 -16.05
C ARG A 154 -2.76 12.35 -16.66
N GLY A 155 -3.54 13.16 -17.37
CA GLY A 155 -3.04 14.26 -18.18
C GLY A 155 -2.80 15.54 -17.41
N THR A 156 -3.69 15.91 -16.49
CA THR A 156 -3.60 17.16 -15.74
C THR A 156 -2.44 17.12 -14.76
N VAL A 157 -1.57 18.12 -14.84
CA VAL A 157 -0.51 18.35 -13.84
C VAL A 157 -1.04 19.29 -12.76
N LEU A 158 -0.85 18.93 -11.51
CA LEU A 158 -1.06 19.79 -10.34
C LEU A 158 0.31 20.24 -9.83
N VAL A 159 0.53 21.55 -9.77
CA VAL A 159 1.78 22.14 -9.30
C VAL A 159 1.54 22.73 -7.91
N TRP A 160 2.22 22.19 -6.90
CA TRP A 160 1.99 22.47 -5.49
C TRP A 160 3.14 23.29 -4.92
N THR A 161 2.90 24.55 -4.60
CA THR A 161 3.87 25.45 -3.96
C THR A 161 3.51 25.61 -2.48
N ARG A 162 4.36 25.12 -1.57
CA ARG A 162 4.15 25.16 -0.10
C ARG A 162 2.82 24.59 0.40
N SER A 163 2.16 23.76 -0.41
CA SER A 163 0.75 23.36 -0.24
C SER A 163 0.52 21.84 -0.15
N TYR A 164 1.50 21.03 -0.57
CA TYR A 164 1.50 19.58 -0.41
C TYR A 164 2.20 19.19 0.90
N LYS A 165 1.73 18.11 1.54
CA LYS A 165 2.33 17.53 2.75
C LYS A 165 2.46 16.02 2.64
N THR A 166 3.56 15.48 3.13
CA THR A 166 3.72 14.06 3.49
C THR A 166 3.29 13.83 4.95
N LYS A 167 3.24 12.57 5.39
CA LYS A 167 2.88 12.22 6.78
C LYS A 167 3.89 12.74 7.80
N ASP A 168 5.17 12.78 7.46
CA ASP A 168 6.27 13.10 8.37
C ASP A 168 6.44 14.62 8.62
N GLU A 169 5.37 15.39 8.34
CA GLU A 169 5.18 16.84 8.52
C GLU A 169 6.26 17.78 7.96
N ARG A 170 7.27 17.26 7.25
CA ARG A 170 8.24 18.03 6.47
C ARG A 170 7.57 18.73 5.29
N ILE A 171 6.99 19.89 5.57
CA ILE A 171 6.82 20.96 4.59
C ILE A 171 8.24 21.41 4.24
N GLU A 172 8.80 20.92 3.14
CA GLU A 172 10.04 21.46 2.61
C GLU A 172 9.70 22.84 2.00
N GLN A 173 9.91 23.90 2.80
CA GLN A 173 9.27 25.22 2.68
C GLN A 173 9.61 26.01 1.39
N LEU A 174 10.38 25.41 0.50
CA LEU A 174 10.86 25.97 -0.77
C LEU A 174 10.50 25.10 -1.98
N GLU A 175 9.95 23.89 -1.79
CA GLU A 175 9.65 22.98 -2.90
C GLU A 175 8.38 23.37 -3.67
N THR A 176 8.46 23.16 -4.99
CA THR A 176 7.35 23.26 -5.94
C THR A 176 7.18 21.88 -6.58
N VAL A 177 6.21 21.11 -6.11
CA VAL A 177 6.07 19.69 -6.47
C VAL A 177 5.10 19.53 -7.65
N TYR A 178 5.52 18.83 -8.69
CA TYR A 178 4.73 18.55 -9.90
C TYR A 178 4.12 17.15 -9.79
N ILE A 179 2.79 17.07 -9.68
CA ILE A 179 2.06 15.84 -9.39
C ILE A 179 0.93 15.66 -10.41
N ASN A 180 0.95 14.58 -11.18
CA ASN A 180 -0.26 14.10 -11.89
C ASN A 180 -1.07 13.23 -10.91
N ILE A 181 -2.38 13.05 -11.11
CA ILE A 181 -3.14 12.16 -10.19
C ILE A 181 -2.78 10.69 -10.44
N LEU A 182 -2.46 10.34 -11.69
CA LEU A 182 -1.91 9.05 -12.09
C LEU A 182 -0.53 9.24 -12.71
N SER A 183 0.48 8.47 -12.31
CA SER A 183 1.79 8.41 -12.97
C SER A 183 1.73 7.56 -14.25
N LYS A 184 0.98 6.45 -14.20
CA LYS A 184 0.77 5.52 -15.30
C LYS A 184 -0.71 5.29 -15.55
N LEU A 185 -1.06 5.15 -16.83
CA LEU A 185 -2.36 4.69 -17.30
C LEU A 185 -2.13 3.92 -18.61
N LYS A 186 -2.64 2.69 -18.68
CA LYS A 186 -2.71 1.92 -19.92
C LYS A 186 -4.14 1.41 -20.08
N ILE A 187 -4.73 1.65 -21.25
CA ILE A 187 -6.07 1.17 -21.61
C ILE A 187 -5.96 0.44 -22.94
N VAL A 188 -6.23 -0.85 -22.95
CA VAL A 188 -6.27 -1.69 -24.15
C VAL A 188 -7.74 -1.91 -24.52
N ARG A 189 -8.15 -1.39 -25.68
CA ARG A 189 -9.48 -1.56 -26.27
C ARG A 189 -9.35 -2.42 -27.53
N ARG A 190 -9.97 -3.60 -27.58
CA ARG A 190 -10.17 -4.33 -28.85
C ARG A 190 -11.54 -3.99 -29.41
N LYS A 191 -11.58 -3.36 -30.59
CA LYS A 191 -12.82 -3.17 -31.35
C LYS A 191 -12.98 -4.30 -32.37
N VAL A 192 -14.23 -4.77 -32.53
CA VAL A 192 -14.69 -5.65 -33.60
C VAL A 192 -16.04 -5.09 -34.03
N ASP A 193 -16.24 -4.86 -35.33
CA ASP A 193 -17.47 -4.31 -35.92
C ASP A 193 -17.99 -3.04 -35.20
N GLY A 194 -17.06 -2.15 -34.87
CA GLY A 194 -17.31 -0.89 -34.14
C GLY A 194 -17.50 -1.05 -32.62
N HIS A 195 -17.95 -2.21 -32.15
CA HIS A 195 -18.15 -2.52 -30.73
C HIS A 195 -16.85 -2.90 -30.02
N VAL A 196 -16.71 -2.53 -28.74
CA VAL A 196 -15.54 -2.91 -27.93
C VAL A 196 -15.79 -4.26 -27.26
N THR A 197 -15.03 -5.28 -27.66
CA THR A 197 -15.23 -6.67 -27.22
C THR A 197 -14.41 -7.03 -25.99
N THR A 198 -13.20 -6.50 -25.86
CA THR A 198 -12.39 -6.58 -24.63
C THR A 198 -11.80 -5.23 -24.25
N GLU A 199 -11.91 -4.91 -22.97
CA GLU A 199 -11.32 -3.72 -22.34
C GLU A 199 -10.58 -4.11 -21.06
N ALA A 200 -9.26 -3.98 -21.09
CA ALA A 200 -8.38 -4.26 -19.95
C ALA A 200 -7.33 -3.15 -19.83
N GLY A 201 -6.94 -2.81 -18.61
CA GLY A 201 -5.97 -1.75 -18.37
C GLY A 201 -5.31 -1.85 -17.02
N TYR A 202 -4.37 -0.94 -16.77
CA TYR A 202 -3.82 -0.69 -15.45
C TYR A 202 -3.59 0.79 -15.22
N PHE A 203 -3.58 1.20 -13.96
CA PHE A 203 -3.15 2.53 -13.53
C PHE A 203 -2.13 2.42 -12.39
N GLN A 204 -1.36 3.48 -12.18
CA GLN A 204 -0.58 3.68 -10.96
C GLN A 204 -0.80 5.13 -10.53
N PHE A 205 -1.07 5.35 -9.24
CA PHE A 205 -1.08 6.71 -8.68
C PHE A 205 0.31 7.34 -8.82
N ASP A 206 0.40 8.67 -8.75
CA ASP A 206 1.70 9.32 -8.60
C ASP A 206 2.38 8.91 -7.29
N ASP A 207 3.71 8.82 -7.28
CA ASP A 207 4.46 8.31 -6.13
C ASP A 207 4.24 9.15 -4.86
N HIS A 208 3.96 10.46 -4.97
CA HIS A 208 3.62 11.30 -3.82
C HIS A 208 2.24 10.94 -3.23
N ILE A 209 1.27 10.69 -4.10
CA ILE A 209 -0.09 10.27 -3.74
C ILE A 209 -0.04 8.85 -3.16
N LEU A 210 0.69 7.94 -3.79
CA LEU A 210 0.83 6.55 -3.38
C LEU A 210 1.52 6.41 -2.02
N LYS A 211 2.60 7.17 -1.77
CA LYS A 211 3.24 7.27 -0.44
C LYS A 211 2.24 7.73 0.62
N ASN A 212 1.45 8.76 0.34
CA ASN A 212 0.43 9.26 1.27
C ASN A 212 -0.69 8.24 1.51
N LEU A 213 -1.21 7.58 0.48
CA LEU A 213 -2.22 6.52 0.59
C LEU A 213 -1.71 5.32 1.42
N LEU A 214 -0.46 4.90 1.22
CA LEU A 214 0.17 3.81 1.98
C LEU A 214 0.50 4.19 3.43
N ALA A 215 0.99 5.40 3.67
CA ALA A 215 1.27 5.93 5.02
C ALA A 215 0.00 6.26 5.83
N ASN A 216 -1.17 6.29 5.17
CA ASN A 216 -2.45 6.75 5.69
C ASN A 216 -2.50 8.26 5.98
N TYR A 217 -1.83 9.08 5.15
CA TYR A 217 -2.05 10.54 5.11
C TYR A 217 -3.35 10.85 4.35
N THR A 218 -4.45 10.38 4.94
CA THR A 218 -5.75 10.21 4.29
C THR A 218 -6.87 10.47 5.29
N LYS A 219 -8.02 10.95 4.85
CA LYS A 219 -9.24 10.89 5.68
C LYS A 219 -10.06 9.63 5.36
N PRO A 220 -10.69 8.99 6.35
CA PRO A 220 -11.81 8.08 6.08
C PRO A 220 -12.96 8.87 5.43
N PHE A 221 -13.61 8.28 4.42
CA PHE A 221 -14.64 8.95 3.63
C PHE A 221 -15.71 7.96 3.17
N LEU A 222 -16.99 8.24 3.42
CA LEU A 222 -18.10 7.34 3.04
C LEU A 222 -18.36 7.41 1.51
N PHE A 223 -17.89 6.39 0.78
CA PHE A 223 -17.94 6.35 -0.69
C PHE A 223 -19.37 6.22 -1.23
N ASP A 224 -20.16 5.29 -0.68
CA ASP A 224 -21.48 4.96 -1.24
C ASP A 224 -22.45 6.15 -1.11
N VAL A 225 -22.34 6.91 -0.01
CA VAL A 225 -23.10 8.14 0.21
C VAL A 225 -22.71 9.22 -0.79
N PHE A 226 -21.43 9.32 -1.14
CA PHE A 226 -20.90 10.29 -2.11
C PHE A 226 -21.30 9.97 -3.55
N ILE A 227 -21.17 8.72 -3.99
CA ILE A 227 -21.45 8.35 -5.39
C ILE A 227 -22.93 8.49 -5.75
N ASP A 228 -23.82 8.31 -4.76
CA ASP A 228 -25.28 8.49 -4.91
C ASP A 228 -25.74 9.96 -4.91
N ILE A 229 -24.87 10.93 -4.61
CA ILE A 229 -25.16 12.36 -4.77
C ILE A 229 -25.07 12.74 -6.25
N LYS A 230 -26.14 13.33 -6.76
CA LYS A 230 -26.33 13.68 -8.18
C LYS A 230 -26.07 15.17 -8.44
N GLY A 231 -26.39 16.04 -7.49
CA GLY A 231 -26.13 17.48 -7.62
C GLY A 231 -24.64 17.79 -7.53
N GLU A 232 -24.05 18.35 -8.59
CA GLU A 232 -22.61 18.66 -8.62
C GLU A 232 -22.17 19.71 -7.56
N ILE A 233 -23.08 20.59 -7.12
CA ILE A 233 -22.86 21.50 -6.00
C ILE A 233 -22.98 20.77 -4.66
N ALA A 234 -23.96 19.85 -4.52
CA ALA A 234 -24.13 19.02 -3.33
C ALA A 234 -22.92 18.10 -3.10
N LEU A 235 -22.39 17.51 -4.16
CA LEU A 235 -21.21 16.65 -4.17
C LEU A 235 -19.97 17.39 -3.63
N LYS A 236 -19.71 18.60 -4.14
CA LYS A 236 -18.58 19.43 -3.69
C LYS A 236 -18.75 19.91 -2.25
N LEU A 237 -19.98 20.31 -1.88
CA LEU A 237 -20.34 20.65 -0.50
C LEU A 237 -20.10 19.47 0.44
N TYR A 238 -20.53 18.26 0.07
CA TYR A 238 -20.34 17.05 0.88
C TYR A 238 -18.87 16.78 1.20
N SER A 239 -17.98 16.76 0.18
CA SER A 239 -16.54 16.55 0.39
C SER A 239 -15.91 17.62 1.30
N TYR A 240 -16.41 18.85 1.24
CA TYR A 240 -15.94 20.00 2.02
C TYR A 240 -16.48 20.01 3.47
N LEU A 241 -17.76 19.67 3.67
CA LEU A 241 -18.40 19.58 4.98
C LEU A 241 -17.87 18.39 5.79
N ASP A 242 -17.64 17.24 5.16
CA ASP A 242 -17.01 16.08 5.80
C ASP A 242 -15.60 16.41 6.33
N LEU A 243 -14.86 17.30 5.66
CA LEU A 243 -13.57 17.82 6.13
C LEU A 243 -13.70 18.87 7.25
N ILE A 244 -14.50 19.93 7.03
CA ILE A 244 -14.56 21.09 7.96
C ILE A 244 -15.43 20.84 9.21
N MET A 245 -16.44 19.98 9.09
CA MET A 245 -17.29 19.55 10.21
C MET A 245 -16.79 18.26 10.85
N HIS A 246 -15.52 17.87 10.67
CA HIS A 246 -14.93 16.72 11.34
C HIS A 246 -15.07 16.86 12.88
N ASP A 247 -14.50 17.93 13.42
CA ASP A 247 -14.50 18.35 14.83
C ASP A 247 -15.76 19.14 15.24
N LYS A 248 -16.52 19.69 14.30
CA LYS A 248 -17.62 20.63 14.57
C LYS A 248 -19.01 20.00 14.46
N ILE A 249 -19.89 20.42 15.37
CA ILE A 249 -21.35 20.12 15.34
C ILE A 249 -22.10 21.15 14.47
N ARG A 250 -21.62 22.40 14.40
CA ARG A 250 -22.26 23.49 13.64
C ARG A 250 -21.23 24.21 12.77
N PHE A 251 -21.62 24.56 11.55
CA PHE A 251 -20.79 25.34 10.62
C PHE A 251 -21.64 26.39 9.89
N GLU A 252 -21.10 27.60 9.75
CA GLU A 252 -21.75 28.73 9.07
C GLU A 252 -20.76 29.44 8.14
N ARG A 253 -21.23 29.87 6.97
CA ARG A 253 -20.42 30.58 5.97
C ARG A 253 -21.27 31.53 5.12
N ARG A 254 -20.76 32.71 4.74
CA ARG A 254 -21.49 33.56 3.76
C ARG A 254 -21.48 32.87 2.40
N THR A 255 -22.54 33.01 1.61
CA THR A 255 -22.60 32.29 0.31
C THR A 255 -21.54 32.78 -0.67
N LYS A 256 -21.09 34.05 -0.61
CA LYS A 256 -19.94 34.50 -1.41
C LYS A 256 -18.67 33.70 -1.09
N GLU A 257 -18.26 33.70 0.18
CA GLU A 257 -17.08 32.97 0.69
C GLU A 257 -17.13 31.49 0.30
N LEU A 258 -18.26 30.84 0.56
CA LEU A 258 -18.48 29.42 0.26
C LEU A 258 -18.30 29.09 -1.23
N PHE A 259 -18.75 29.95 -2.14
CA PHE A 259 -18.59 29.73 -3.58
C PHE A 259 -17.14 29.96 -4.02
N GLU A 260 -16.43 30.90 -3.41
CA GLU A 260 -14.99 31.13 -3.61
C GLU A 260 -14.17 29.92 -3.13
N GLU A 261 -14.44 29.41 -1.92
CA GLU A 261 -13.78 28.23 -1.33
C GLU A 261 -14.03 26.93 -2.10
N LEU A 262 -15.22 26.77 -2.69
CA LEU A 262 -15.56 25.64 -3.56
C LEU A 262 -15.10 25.83 -5.01
N GLY A 263 -14.55 26.98 -5.40
CA GLY A 263 -14.15 27.28 -6.79
C GLY A 263 -15.32 27.48 -7.76
N LEU A 264 -16.52 27.73 -7.26
CA LEU A 264 -17.74 27.94 -8.03
C LEU A 264 -17.76 29.37 -8.60
N THR A 265 -17.05 29.58 -9.70
CA THR A 265 -16.88 30.87 -10.38
C THR A 265 -17.79 31.01 -11.61
N GLY A 266 -18.19 32.26 -11.93
CA GLY A 266 -18.97 32.59 -13.12
C GLY A 266 -20.17 33.53 -12.89
N SER A 267 -20.76 34.04 -13.97
CA SER A 267 -21.90 34.98 -13.96
C SER A 267 -23.19 34.41 -13.34
N SER A 268 -23.29 33.08 -13.25
CA SER A 268 -24.33 32.36 -12.51
C SER A 268 -24.26 32.58 -10.99
N TYR A 269 -23.12 32.97 -10.43
CA TYR A 269 -22.88 32.99 -8.98
C TYR A 269 -22.56 34.39 -8.43
N ARG A 270 -22.46 35.41 -9.30
CA ARG A 270 -22.18 36.81 -8.93
C ARG A 270 -23.22 37.39 -7.95
N ASN A 271 -24.50 37.06 -8.14
CA ASN A 271 -25.61 37.69 -7.42
C ASN A 271 -26.10 36.81 -6.24
N PRO A 272 -26.39 37.37 -5.04
CA PRO A 272 -26.86 36.61 -3.88
C PRO A 272 -28.10 35.74 -4.17
N SER A 273 -29.08 36.27 -4.90
CA SER A 273 -30.30 35.53 -5.28
C SER A 273 -30.01 34.29 -6.13
N LYS A 274 -29.03 34.34 -7.04
CA LYS A 274 -28.61 33.17 -7.82
C LYS A 274 -27.82 32.17 -6.99
N ARG A 275 -26.97 32.62 -6.05
CA ARG A 275 -26.28 31.70 -5.11
C ARG A 275 -27.28 30.94 -4.24
N LYS A 276 -28.29 31.65 -3.68
CA LYS A 276 -29.44 31.04 -2.99
C LYS A 276 -30.08 29.95 -3.85
N GLN A 277 -30.55 30.29 -5.05
CA GLN A 277 -31.23 29.35 -5.95
C GLN A 277 -30.39 28.10 -6.29
N ASN A 278 -29.08 28.25 -6.48
CA ASN A 278 -28.17 27.14 -6.76
C ASN A 278 -27.90 26.27 -5.51
N LEU A 279 -27.96 26.85 -4.31
CA LEU A 279 -27.78 26.13 -3.05
C LEU A 279 -29.05 25.41 -2.57
N GLU A 280 -30.25 25.97 -2.74
CA GLU A 280 -31.50 25.40 -2.19
C GLU A 280 -31.68 23.92 -2.55
N ARG A 281 -31.49 23.57 -3.84
CA ARG A 281 -31.51 22.18 -4.30
C ARG A 281 -30.38 21.32 -3.71
N ALA A 282 -29.19 21.88 -3.55
CA ALA A 282 -28.04 21.15 -3.03
C ALA A 282 -28.15 20.87 -1.53
N LEU A 283 -28.68 21.82 -0.75
CA LEU A 283 -28.93 21.65 0.68
C LEU A 283 -30.03 20.62 0.95
N ALA A 284 -31.10 20.63 0.15
CA ALA A 284 -32.16 19.63 0.22
C ALA A 284 -31.68 18.20 -0.14
N GLU A 285 -30.68 18.07 -1.01
CA GLU A 285 -30.06 16.77 -1.34
C GLU A 285 -29.09 16.25 -0.25
N LEU A 286 -28.59 17.15 0.60
CA LEU A 286 -27.64 16.85 1.68
C LEU A 286 -28.28 16.65 3.06
N GLN A 287 -29.50 17.13 3.28
CA GLN A 287 -30.19 16.93 4.55
C GLN A 287 -30.47 15.44 4.78
N GLY A 288 -30.14 14.93 5.98
CA GLY A 288 -30.22 13.50 6.31
C GLY A 288 -29.10 12.64 5.73
N LYS A 289 -28.10 13.20 5.05
CA LYS A 289 -26.91 12.46 4.60
C LYS A 289 -25.93 12.26 5.75
N LEU A 290 -25.29 11.10 5.78
CA LEU A 290 -24.20 10.77 6.70
C LEU A 290 -22.88 11.38 6.21
N LEU A 291 -22.19 12.08 7.09
CA LEU A 291 -20.76 12.37 7.00
C LEU A 291 -20.00 11.30 7.80
N THR A 292 -18.68 11.27 7.70
CA THR A 292 -17.88 10.25 8.40
C THR A 292 -18.01 10.33 9.92
N THR A 293 -18.17 11.55 10.48
CA THR A 293 -18.24 11.83 11.93
C THR A 293 -19.66 12.09 12.48
N GLY A 294 -20.72 11.92 11.69
CA GLY A 294 -22.10 12.18 12.12
C GLY A 294 -23.07 12.43 10.96
N MET A 295 -24.34 12.72 11.24
CA MET A 295 -25.37 12.95 10.20
C MET A 295 -25.70 14.45 10.05
N LEU A 296 -25.86 14.94 8.83
CA LEU A 296 -26.36 16.30 8.56
C LEU A 296 -27.85 16.41 8.92
N LYS A 297 -28.13 16.81 10.15
CA LYS A 297 -29.48 16.99 10.71
C LYS A 297 -30.21 18.17 10.06
N SER A 298 -29.49 19.27 9.81
CA SER A 298 -30.02 20.42 9.07
C SER A 298 -28.98 21.04 8.14
N ALA A 299 -29.47 21.58 7.03
CA ALA A 299 -28.71 22.29 6.02
C ALA A 299 -29.61 23.40 5.45
N ARG A 300 -29.45 24.64 5.93
CA ARG A 300 -30.40 25.74 5.64
C ARG A 300 -29.72 27.02 5.20
N LEU A 301 -30.51 27.89 4.56
CA LEU A 301 -30.12 29.24 4.18
C LEU A 301 -30.80 30.25 5.11
N GLU A 302 -29.99 31.09 5.74
CA GLU A 302 -30.43 32.23 6.54
C GLU A 302 -29.94 33.51 5.86
N LYS A 303 -30.61 34.65 6.08
CA LYS A 303 -30.03 35.95 5.67
C LYS A 303 -28.82 36.30 6.54
N THR A 304 -27.90 37.10 6.02
CA THR A 304 -26.86 37.73 6.85
C THR A 304 -27.46 38.86 7.70
N LYS A 305 -26.82 39.20 8.84
CA LYS A 305 -27.25 40.30 9.74
C LYS A 305 -27.27 41.70 9.07
N ASP A 306 -26.65 41.82 7.90
CA ASP A 306 -26.57 43.04 7.11
C ASP A 306 -27.53 43.04 5.89
N ASP A 307 -28.40 42.03 5.77
CA ASP A 307 -29.38 41.81 4.70
C ASP A 307 -28.81 41.75 3.24
N LYS A 308 -27.49 41.86 3.08
CA LYS A 308 -26.80 41.98 1.77
C LYS A 308 -26.48 40.65 1.09
N ASP A 309 -26.45 39.54 1.85
CA ASP A 309 -26.21 38.21 1.32
C ASP A 309 -27.02 37.16 2.11
N TYR A 310 -26.85 35.90 1.72
CA TYR A 310 -27.25 34.75 2.52
C TYR A 310 -26.02 34.14 3.19
N LYS A 311 -26.25 33.42 4.30
CA LYS A 311 -25.32 32.45 4.86
C LYS A 311 -25.93 31.06 4.82
N VAL A 312 -25.08 30.05 4.64
CA VAL A 312 -25.45 28.66 4.93
C VAL A 312 -25.24 28.37 6.40
N VAL A 313 -26.12 27.54 6.97
CA VAL A 313 -26.00 26.99 8.33
C VAL A 313 -26.21 25.49 8.26
N PHE A 314 -25.22 24.74 8.75
CA PHE A 314 -25.22 23.29 8.82
C PHE A 314 -25.14 22.83 10.27
N GLU A 315 -25.93 21.82 10.63
CA GLU A 315 -25.92 21.19 11.95
C GLU A 315 -25.80 19.68 11.78
N LYS A 316 -24.77 19.09 12.41
CA LYS A 316 -24.39 17.68 12.37
C LYS A 316 -24.67 17.02 13.71
N SER A 317 -25.55 16.02 13.76
CA SER A 317 -25.74 15.18 14.94
C SER A 317 -24.60 14.14 15.05
N PRO A 318 -23.97 13.96 16.24
CA PRO A 318 -22.92 12.96 16.47
C PRO A 318 -23.30 11.54 16.05
N ARG A 319 -22.33 10.76 15.53
CA ARG A 319 -22.58 9.38 15.06
C ARG A 319 -23.06 8.44 16.18
N SER A 320 -22.68 8.71 17.43
CA SER A 320 -23.10 7.96 18.63
C SER A 320 -24.60 8.00 18.89
N GLU A 321 -25.32 9.05 18.47
CA GLU A 321 -26.78 9.16 18.62
C GLU A 321 -27.55 8.11 17.77
N PHE A 322 -26.88 7.42 16.85
CA PHE A 322 -27.49 6.51 15.87
C PHE A 322 -27.07 5.04 16.04
N GLY A 323 -26.40 4.69 17.14
CA GLY A 323 -26.13 3.29 17.50
C GLY A 323 -25.18 2.54 16.55
N ALA A 324 -24.30 3.26 15.84
CA ALA A 324 -23.13 2.67 15.21
C ALA A 324 -22.01 2.54 16.25
N GLU A 325 -21.35 1.37 16.31
CA GLU A 325 -20.25 1.15 17.25
C GLU A 325 -19.01 2.00 16.90
N ALA A 326 -18.25 2.37 17.93
CA ALA A 326 -17.23 3.42 17.86
C ALA A 326 -15.83 2.87 17.52
N ASP A 327 -15.71 2.18 16.38
CA ASP A 327 -14.44 1.59 15.92
C ASP A 327 -13.36 2.62 15.55
N ASP A 328 -13.74 3.88 15.27
CA ASP A 328 -12.79 4.96 15.02
C ASP A 328 -12.50 5.73 16.32
N VAL A 329 -11.36 5.44 16.97
CA VAL A 329 -10.76 6.38 17.92
C VAL A 329 -10.37 7.65 17.13
N PRO A 330 -10.77 8.86 17.56
CA PRO A 330 -10.53 10.07 16.78
C PRO A 330 -9.04 10.49 16.84
N GLU A 331 -8.26 10.05 15.84
CA GLU A 331 -6.97 10.67 15.53
C GLU A 331 -7.18 12.15 15.22
N LYS A 332 -6.77 13.02 16.15
CA LYS A 332 -6.91 14.47 16.03
C LYS A 332 -6.01 14.98 14.90
N PHE A 333 -6.60 15.37 13.76
CA PHE A 333 -5.87 16.12 12.74
C PHE A 333 -5.26 17.39 13.34
N ALA A 334 -3.97 17.60 13.11
CA ALA A 334 -3.14 18.47 13.93
C ALA A 334 -3.60 19.95 13.99
N THR A 335 -3.97 20.39 15.19
CA THR A 335 -3.75 21.76 15.67
C THR A 335 -2.57 21.77 16.64
N ALA A 336 -1.95 22.93 16.84
CA ALA A 336 -0.56 23.03 17.32
C ALA A 336 -0.27 22.41 18.70
N ALA A 337 0.92 21.78 18.77
CA ALA A 337 1.75 21.55 19.95
C ALA A 337 1.14 20.86 21.20
N ALA A 338 1.20 19.52 21.22
CA ALA A 338 1.90 18.75 22.27
C ALA A 338 1.86 17.25 21.94
N VAL A 339 2.94 16.68 21.41
CA VAL A 339 3.02 15.24 21.12
C VAL A 339 3.49 14.48 22.36
N VAL A 340 2.58 13.74 22.99
CA VAL A 340 2.94 12.59 23.81
C VAL A 340 2.89 11.36 22.91
N VAL A 341 4.04 10.69 22.75
CA VAL A 341 4.20 9.54 21.85
C VAL A 341 3.51 8.31 22.44
N ASN A 342 2.76 7.60 21.59
CA ASN A 342 2.44 6.18 21.76
C ASN A 342 2.87 5.44 20.49
N ASP A 343 4.06 4.85 20.51
CA ASP A 343 4.65 4.14 19.38
C ASP A 343 3.95 2.79 19.13
N TYR A 344 3.26 2.68 17.99
CA TYR A 344 2.78 1.40 17.45
C TYR A 344 3.44 1.06 16.11
N SER A 345 4.77 1.16 16.08
CA SER A 345 5.62 0.94 14.90
C SER A 345 6.76 -0.06 15.16
N LYS A 346 6.54 -1.06 16.04
CA LYS A 346 7.56 -2.09 16.36
C LYS A 346 7.54 -3.31 15.45
N ALA A 347 7.80 -3.04 14.18
CA ALA A 347 8.74 -3.82 13.38
C ALA A 347 9.50 -2.85 12.48
N LYS A 348 10.57 -2.22 13.00
CA LYS A 348 11.55 -1.56 12.11
C LYS A 348 12.16 -2.65 11.22
N ASP A 349 12.29 -2.37 9.93
CA ASP A 349 13.02 -3.24 9.00
C ASP A 349 14.44 -3.47 9.53
N PRO A 350 14.93 -4.73 9.64
CA PRO A 350 16.29 -5.01 10.08
C PRO A 350 17.35 -4.31 9.22
N ALA A 351 17.11 -4.07 7.93
CA ALA A 351 18.02 -3.32 7.08
C ALA A 351 18.09 -1.83 7.45
N LEU A 352 16.99 -1.23 7.93
CA LEU A 352 16.99 0.15 8.43
C LEU A 352 17.70 0.26 9.79
N LEU A 353 17.52 -0.71 10.69
CA LEU A 353 18.25 -0.77 11.96
C LEU A 353 19.77 -0.87 11.75
N GLN A 354 20.20 -1.73 10.84
CA GLN A 354 21.62 -1.89 10.47
C GLN A 354 22.19 -0.62 9.80
N ALA A 355 21.40 0.09 8.99
CA ALA A 355 21.80 1.35 8.39
C ALA A 355 21.90 2.50 9.42
N GLU A 356 20.96 2.57 10.37
CA GLU A 356 21.03 3.49 11.51
C GLU A 356 22.31 3.26 12.33
N GLU A 357 22.66 1.99 12.60
CA GLU A 357 23.88 1.60 13.34
C GLU A 357 25.16 2.06 12.64
N VAL A 358 25.30 1.80 11.33
CA VAL A 358 26.51 2.17 10.56
C VAL A 358 26.67 3.69 10.42
N VAL A 359 25.57 4.44 10.27
CA VAL A 359 25.63 5.92 10.22
C VAL A 359 25.94 6.49 11.61
N ALA A 360 25.39 5.93 12.69
CA ALA A 360 25.74 6.32 14.06
C ALA A 360 27.23 6.07 14.37
N HIS A 361 27.77 4.93 13.92
CA HIS A 361 29.20 4.61 14.06
C HIS A 361 30.09 5.63 13.34
N PHE A 362 29.71 6.06 12.12
CA PHE A 362 30.42 7.11 11.40
C PHE A 362 30.45 8.44 12.17
N HIS A 363 29.30 8.92 12.66
CA HIS A 363 29.25 10.18 13.43
C HIS A 363 29.99 10.10 14.77
N LYS A 364 30.02 8.93 15.40
CA LYS A 364 30.84 8.67 16.60
C LYS A 364 32.34 8.70 16.30
N VAL A 365 32.80 8.01 15.25
CA VAL A 365 34.23 7.82 14.94
C VAL A 365 34.86 9.07 14.28
N VAL A 366 34.09 9.80 13.46
CA VAL A 366 34.58 10.97 12.70
C VAL A 366 34.27 12.30 13.40
N HIS A 367 33.10 12.44 14.02
CA HIS A 367 32.63 13.71 14.61
C HIS A 367 32.53 13.70 16.13
N ALA A 368 32.80 12.57 16.81
CA ALA A 368 32.62 12.38 18.25
C ALA A 368 31.19 12.63 18.76
N VAL A 369 30.17 12.43 17.91
CA VAL A 369 28.76 12.63 18.24
C VAL A 369 28.08 11.28 18.50
N ASP A 370 27.84 10.95 19.77
CA ASP A 370 27.17 9.69 20.20
C ASP A 370 25.67 9.59 19.82
N LYS A 371 25.03 10.69 19.40
CA LYS A 371 23.58 10.75 19.12
C LYS A 371 23.24 11.59 17.87
N HIS A 372 23.76 11.19 16.72
CA HIS A 372 23.31 11.73 15.43
C HIS A 372 22.02 11.05 14.95
N ALA A 373 21.10 11.83 14.36
CA ALA A 373 19.90 11.32 13.72
C ALA A 373 20.16 11.13 12.21
N ALA A 374 20.42 9.88 11.80
CA ALA A 374 20.81 9.51 10.44
C ALA A 374 19.86 10.09 9.37
N GLN A 375 20.43 10.82 8.39
CA GLN A 375 19.65 11.40 7.31
C GLN A 375 19.30 10.36 6.24
N SER A 376 18.18 10.53 5.54
CA SER A 376 17.73 9.61 4.47
C SER A 376 18.79 9.32 3.40
N LYS A 377 19.62 10.32 3.03
CA LYS A 377 20.74 10.15 2.11
C LYS A 377 21.88 9.30 2.69
N GLU A 378 22.17 9.44 3.98
CA GLU A 378 23.17 8.64 4.69
C GLU A 378 22.68 7.20 4.85
N LEU A 379 21.41 7.00 5.23
CA LEU A 379 20.78 5.68 5.31
C LEU A 379 20.79 4.96 3.97
N ALA A 380 20.44 5.61 2.86
CA ALA A 380 20.52 5.01 1.53
C ALA A 380 21.95 4.60 1.12
N GLN A 381 22.95 5.39 1.51
CA GLN A 381 24.37 5.08 1.29
C GLN A 381 24.84 3.92 2.19
N ALA A 382 24.41 3.87 3.45
CA ALA A 382 24.71 2.78 4.38
C ALA A 382 24.04 1.47 3.96
N ILE A 383 22.76 1.48 3.55
CA ILE A 383 22.07 0.32 2.99
C ILE A 383 22.84 -0.22 1.77
N SER A 384 23.30 0.65 0.87
CA SER A 384 24.10 0.26 -0.30
C SER A 384 25.44 -0.38 0.10
N LEU A 385 26.12 0.15 1.12
CA LEU A 385 27.37 -0.39 1.65
C LEU A 385 27.16 -1.76 2.32
N ILE A 386 26.15 -1.89 3.19
CA ILE A 386 25.77 -3.12 3.89
C ILE A 386 25.32 -4.21 2.89
N THR A 387 24.54 -3.84 1.86
CA THR A 387 24.10 -4.78 0.81
C THR A 387 25.26 -5.36 0.02
N ARG A 388 26.37 -4.61 -0.10
CA ARG A 388 27.54 -5.01 -0.90
C ARG A 388 28.63 -5.73 -0.12
N TYR A 389 28.77 -5.44 1.17
CA TYR A 389 29.90 -5.89 2.01
C TYR A 389 29.48 -6.54 3.34
N GLY A 390 28.21 -6.46 3.72
CA GLY A 390 27.73 -6.88 5.04
C GLY A 390 28.00 -5.83 6.14
N LEU A 391 27.36 -6.04 7.29
CA LEU A 391 27.35 -5.07 8.41
C LEU A 391 28.75 -4.82 9.00
N GLU A 392 29.49 -5.87 9.33
CA GLU A 392 30.78 -5.74 10.02
C GLU A 392 31.88 -5.15 9.11
N GLN A 393 31.90 -5.53 7.83
CA GLN A 393 32.82 -4.92 6.87
C GLN A 393 32.42 -3.45 6.60
N ALA A 394 31.12 -3.10 6.61
CA ALA A 394 30.67 -1.70 6.52
C ALA A 394 31.12 -0.85 7.73
N LYS A 395 31.11 -1.40 8.96
CA LYS A 395 31.69 -0.74 10.15
C LYS A 395 33.20 -0.54 10.02
N PHE A 396 33.94 -1.57 9.57
CA PHE A 396 35.38 -1.44 9.34
C PHE A 396 35.73 -0.42 8.24
N VAL A 397 34.91 -0.31 7.19
CA VAL A 397 35.06 0.69 6.13
C VAL A 397 34.98 2.12 6.69
N VAL A 398 34.08 2.38 7.65
CA VAL A 398 33.99 3.66 8.37
C VAL A 398 35.27 3.94 9.17
N GLU A 399 35.76 2.97 9.95
CA GLU A 399 36.97 3.12 10.77
C GLU A 399 38.24 3.34 9.93
N PHE A 400 38.38 2.58 8.84
CA PHE A 400 39.49 2.72 7.89
C PHE A 400 39.47 4.09 7.20
N ALA A 401 38.28 4.55 6.78
CA ALA A 401 38.12 5.88 6.20
C ALA A 401 38.49 6.99 7.20
N ALA A 402 38.08 6.88 8.47
CA ALA A 402 38.42 7.83 9.53
C ALA A 402 39.92 7.83 9.87
N GLY A 403 40.58 6.66 9.87
CA GLY A 403 42.03 6.55 10.02
C GLY A 403 42.78 7.22 8.88
N LYS A 404 42.42 6.92 7.63
CA LYS A 404 43.05 7.53 6.45
C LYS A 404 42.74 9.01 6.28
N ALA A 405 41.60 9.49 6.78
CA ALA A 405 41.29 10.92 6.86
C ALA A 405 42.29 11.66 7.79
N LYS A 406 42.63 11.08 8.94
CA LYS A 406 43.63 11.63 9.87
C LYS A 406 45.04 11.63 9.27
N GLU A 407 45.44 10.57 8.58
CA GLU A 407 46.74 10.51 7.88
C GLU A 407 46.87 11.52 6.73
N THR A 408 45.77 11.93 6.10
CA THR A 408 45.76 12.80 4.91
C THR A 408 45.26 14.22 5.19
N HIS A 409 45.00 14.56 6.46
CA HIS A 409 44.33 15.80 6.89
C HIS A 409 43.00 16.09 6.17
N PHE A 410 42.32 15.06 5.64
CA PHE A 410 41.10 15.21 4.87
C PHE A 410 39.87 15.42 5.79
N ALA A 411 39.26 16.59 5.72
CA ALA A 411 38.07 16.93 6.49
C ALA A 411 36.81 16.22 5.96
N MET A 412 36.53 15.04 6.51
CA MET A 412 35.37 14.23 6.13
C MET A 412 34.07 14.80 6.71
N GLN A 413 33.23 15.44 5.89
CA GLN A 413 32.03 16.17 6.34
C GLN A 413 30.70 15.39 6.26
N HIS A 414 30.65 14.28 5.53
CA HIS A 414 29.41 13.54 5.29
C HIS A 414 29.68 12.05 5.00
N PHE A 415 28.72 11.18 5.35
CA PHE A 415 28.85 9.73 5.20
C PHE A 415 29.32 9.28 3.79
N GLY A 416 28.83 9.91 2.73
CA GLY A 416 29.18 9.57 1.35
C GLY A 416 30.69 9.64 1.01
N ALA A 417 31.50 10.32 1.81
CA ALA A 417 32.96 10.36 1.63
C ALA A 417 33.65 9.04 2.05
N VAL A 418 33.03 8.26 2.95
CA VAL A 418 33.47 6.91 3.35
C VAL A 418 33.50 5.96 2.14
N LEU A 419 32.57 6.13 1.20
CA LEU A 419 32.43 5.26 0.02
C LEU A 419 33.67 5.26 -0.88
N ALA A 420 34.45 6.35 -0.90
CA ALA A 420 35.70 6.43 -1.66
C ALA A 420 36.79 5.48 -1.13
N TYR A 421 36.69 5.07 0.14
CA TYR A 421 37.64 4.16 0.79
C TYR A 421 37.17 2.69 0.78
N ALA A 422 35.90 2.43 0.44
CA ALA A 422 35.25 1.13 0.62
C ALA A 422 35.98 -0.05 -0.05
N SER A 423 36.48 0.12 -1.28
CA SER A 423 37.21 -0.94 -1.99
C SER A 423 38.58 -1.27 -1.36
N ARG A 424 39.28 -0.26 -0.82
CA ARG A 424 40.57 -0.42 -0.13
C ARG A 424 40.39 -1.00 1.26
N ALA A 425 39.36 -0.53 1.98
CA ALA A 425 39.00 -1.03 3.29
C ALA A 425 38.51 -2.48 3.26
N ALA A 426 37.71 -2.88 2.26
CA ALA A 426 37.30 -4.28 2.08
C ALA A 426 38.52 -5.20 1.92
N ALA A 427 39.42 -4.90 0.97
CA ALA A 427 40.63 -5.68 0.74
C ALA A 427 41.57 -5.73 1.97
N GLU A 428 41.61 -4.69 2.81
CA GLU A 428 42.34 -4.74 4.07
C GLU A 428 41.59 -5.48 5.20
N PHE A 429 40.26 -5.46 5.22
CA PHE A 429 39.46 -6.30 6.11
C PHE A 429 39.70 -7.78 5.81
N ASP A 430 39.58 -8.19 4.55
CA ASP A 430 39.83 -9.58 4.11
C ASP A 430 41.25 -10.04 4.49
N ARG A 431 42.25 -9.15 4.30
CA ARG A 431 43.65 -9.37 4.69
C ARG A 431 43.84 -9.47 6.22
N LYS A 432 43.07 -8.71 7.00
CA LYS A 432 43.11 -8.78 8.47
C LYS A 432 42.39 -10.04 8.98
N GLN A 433 41.27 -10.40 8.38
CA GLN A 433 40.49 -11.58 8.72
C GLN A 433 41.29 -12.85 8.43
N GLY A 434 41.84 -13.03 7.22
CA GLY A 434 42.70 -14.17 6.90
C GLY A 434 43.99 -14.26 7.75
N LYS A 435 44.51 -13.12 8.24
CA LYS A 435 45.61 -13.11 9.22
C LYS A 435 45.18 -13.46 10.64
N ALA A 436 44.01 -12.96 11.08
CA ALA A 436 43.44 -13.33 12.37
C ALA A 436 43.08 -14.82 12.41
N GLU A 437 42.56 -15.37 11.32
CA GLU A 437 42.29 -16.80 11.14
C GLU A 437 43.58 -17.63 11.15
N ALA A 438 44.66 -17.18 10.51
CA ALA A 438 45.97 -17.86 10.57
C ALA A 438 46.61 -17.84 11.97
N VAL A 439 46.46 -16.74 12.73
CA VAL A 439 46.95 -16.63 14.12
C VAL A 439 46.05 -17.42 15.08
N ALA A 440 44.73 -17.40 14.89
CA ALA A 440 43.80 -18.23 15.65
C ALA A 440 44.04 -19.73 15.40
N ALA A 441 44.28 -20.14 14.16
CA ALA A 441 44.59 -21.52 13.80
C ALA A 441 45.93 -22.04 14.38
N SER A 442 46.80 -21.15 14.85
CA SER A 442 48.08 -21.49 15.49
C SER A 442 48.08 -21.32 17.02
N GLN A 443 47.02 -20.76 17.62
CA GLN A 443 46.86 -20.61 19.07
C GLN A 443 45.61 -21.29 19.66
N ALA A 444 44.62 -21.64 18.84
CA ALA A 444 43.42 -22.36 19.25
C ALA A 444 43.35 -23.73 18.55
N VAL A 445 43.59 -24.81 19.30
CA VAL A 445 43.17 -26.14 18.87
C VAL A 445 41.63 -26.18 18.91
N ARG A 446 41.02 -26.02 17.72
CA ARG A 446 39.60 -26.20 17.39
C ARG A 446 38.61 -25.14 17.94
N PRO A 447 38.42 -24.01 17.23
CA PRO A 447 37.13 -23.32 17.18
C PRO A 447 36.13 -24.05 16.27
N VAL A 448 34.83 -23.85 16.52
CA VAL A 448 33.73 -24.38 15.69
C VAL A 448 33.43 -23.44 14.52
N ALA A 449 33.26 -23.98 13.32
CA ALA A 449 32.88 -23.20 12.14
C ALA A 449 31.39 -22.88 12.11
N THR A 450 31.01 -21.75 11.50
CA THR A 450 29.63 -21.47 11.09
C THR A 450 29.17 -22.55 10.10
N THR A 451 28.16 -23.32 10.49
CA THR A 451 27.70 -24.47 9.70
C THR A 451 26.97 -24.04 8.43
N SER A 452 27.73 -23.94 7.35
CA SER A 452 27.31 -24.67 6.16
C SER A 452 27.02 -26.12 6.60
N PRO A 453 25.88 -26.73 6.22
CA PRO A 453 25.65 -28.14 6.53
C PRO A 453 26.84 -28.94 5.99
N ASP A 454 27.45 -29.77 6.83
CA ASP A 454 28.64 -30.51 6.41
C ASP A 454 28.22 -31.69 5.52
N LEU A 455 28.03 -31.38 4.24
CA LEU A 455 27.67 -32.34 3.20
C LEU A 455 28.83 -33.30 2.86
N SER A 456 29.73 -33.58 3.80
CA SER A 456 30.85 -34.50 3.67
C SER A 456 30.36 -35.93 3.45
N ARG A 457 29.30 -36.35 4.17
CA ARG A 457 28.66 -37.66 4.01
C ARG A 457 28.04 -37.80 2.61
N GLY A 458 27.27 -36.81 2.17
CA GLY A 458 26.70 -36.75 0.82
C GLY A 458 27.74 -36.70 -0.30
N ARG A 459 28.84 -35.95 -0.12
CA ARG A 459 29.96 -35.90 -1.08
C ARG A 459 30.71 -37.23 -1.19
N SER A 460 31.03 -37.86 -0.06
CA SER A 460 31.68 -39.17 -0.02
C SER A 460 30.79 -40.26 -0.64
N ARG A 461 29.47 -40.19 -0.40
CA ARG A 461 28.49 -41.09 -1.04
C ARG A 461 28.42 -40.90 -2.56
N VAL A 462 28.42 -39.67 -3.07
CA VAL A 462 28.53 -39.40 -4.52
C VAL A 462 29.80 -40.03 -5.13
N ALA A 463 30.92 -40.04 -4.41
CA ALA A 463 32.16 -40.67 -4.87
C ALA A 463 32.14 -42.21 -4.80
N GLY A 464 31.23 -42.80 -4.02
CA GLY A 464 31.05 -44.25 -3.88
C GLY A 464 29.92 -44.85 -4.74
N LEU A 465 29.19 -44.05 -5.52
CA LEU A 465 28.19 -44.56 -6.47
C LEU A 465 28.86 -45.10 -7.74
N THR A 466 28.35 -46.22 -8.26
CA THR A 466 28.69 -46.64 -9.63
C THR A 466 28.13 -45.65 -10.65
N GLU A 467 28.67 -45.63 -11.88
CA GLU A 467 28.23 -44.66 -12.89
C GLU A 467 26.73 -44.77 -13.21
N GLU A 468 26.19 -46.00 -13.25
CA GLU A 468 24.76 -46.25 -13.47
C GLU A 468 23.91 -45.72 -12.31
N GLN A 469 24.33 -45.96 -11.06
CA GLN A 469 23.67 -45.44 -9.87
C GLN A 469 23.71 -43.90 -9.83
N TYR A 470 24.86 -43.30 -10.16
CA TYR A 470 25.00 -41.84 -10.24
C TYR A 470 24.05 -41.25 -11.30
N ARG A 471 24.03 -41.81 -12.51
CA ARG A 471 23.12 -41.38 -13.60
C ARG A 471 21.65 -41.47 -13.18
N ALA A 472 21.23 -42.60 -12.58
CA ALA A 472 19.86 -42.79 -12.13
C ALA A 472 19.44 -41.79 -11.03
N ARG A 473 20.27 -41.61 -10.01
CA ARG A 473 20.01 -40.64 -8.92
C ARG A 473 20.06 -39.19 -9.41
N PHE A 474 20.92 -38.87 -10.37
CA PHE A 474 21.03 -37.53 -10.96
C PHE A 474 19.77 -37.14 -11.74
N GLU A 475 19.23 -38.02 -12.59
CA GLU A 475 17.98 -37.76 -13.31
C GLU A 475 16.74 -37.74 -12.37
N GLN A 476 16.74 -38.51 -11.26
CA GLN A 476 15.71 -38.35 -10.22
C GLN A 476 15.79 -36.96 -9.58
N ALA A 477 16.96 -36.55 -9.06
CA ALA A 477 17.15 -35.24 -8.45
C ALA A 477 16.81 -34.10 -9.42
N ARG A 478 17.05 -34.30 -10.71
CA ARG A 478 16.66 -33.39 -11.79
C ARG A 478 15.15 -33.30 -11.97
N ALA A 479 14.45 -34.42 -12.05
CA ALA A 479 13.00 -34.44 -12.23
C ALA A 479 12.29 -33.69 -11.09
N GLU A 480 12.72 -33.91 -9.85
CA GLU A 480 12.19 -33.19 -8.68
C GLU A 480 12.51 -31.69 -8.69
N LEU A 481 13.76 -31.31 -9.03
CA LEU A 481 14.16 -29.90 -9.13
C LEU A 481 13.34 -29.14 -10.17
N LEU A 482 13.01 -29.77 -11.30
CA LEU A 482 12.20 -29.19 -12.37
C LEU A 482 10.70 -29.13 -12.02
N GLN A 483 10.21 -29.99 -11.11
CA GLN A 483 8.86 -29.87 -10.54
C GLN A 483 8.76 -28.69 -9.57
N GLU A 484 9.74 -28.52 -8.68
CA GLU A 484 9.78 -27.40 -7.73
C GLU A 484 10.02 -26.03 -8.41
N LEU A 485 10.84 -25.99 -9.46
CA LEU A 485 11.25 -24.75 -10.14
C LEU A 485 10.95 -24.78 -11.66
N PRO A 486 9.66 -24.72 -12.09
CA PRO A 486 9.27 -24.85 -13.50
C PRO A 486 9.91 -23.86 -14.48
N PHE A 487 10.42 -22.72 -14.00
CA PHE A 487 11.12 -21.74 -14.84
C PHE A 487 12.46 -22.25 -15.39
N LEU A 488 13.12 -23.19 -14.70
CA LEU A 488 14.37 -23.81 -15.18
C LEU A 488 14.12 -24.61 -16.46
N ALA A 489 13.04 -25.41 -16.47
CA ALA A 489 12.64 -26.22 -17.62
C ALA A 489 12.36 -25.37 -18.88
N GLN A 490 11.88 -24.13 -18.72
CA GLN A 490 11.51 -23.23 -19.81
C GLN A 490 12.67 -22.38 -20.36
N ARG A 491 13.78 -22.20 -19.62
CA ARG A 491 14.84 -21.23 -19.98
C ARG A 491 16.26 -21.77 -20.01
N GLN A 492 16.59 -22.85 -19.31
CA GLN A 492 17.99 -23.24 -19.06
C GLN A 492 18.27 -24.74 -19.17
N ARG A 493 17.43 -25.47 -19.92
CA ARG A 493 17.53 -26.91 -20.13
C ARG A 493 18.88 -27.32 -20.77
N GLY A 494 19.67 -28.11 -20.05
CA GLY A 494 21.02 -28.53 -20.42
C GLY A 494 22.14 -27.60 -19.97
N SER A 495 21.84 -26.50 -19.26
CA SER A 495 22.87 -25.54 -18.83
C SER A 495 23.77 -26.06 -17.72
N LYS A 496 24.99 -25.49 -17.63
CA LYS A 496 25.90 -25.77 -16.50
C LYS A 496 25.28 -25.42 -15.15
N LEU A 497 24.50 -24.33 -15.07
CA LEU A 497 23.83 -23.92 -13.82
C LEU A 497 22.77 -24.94 -13.40
N GLU A 498 21.99 -25.50 -14.33
CA GLU A 498 21.09 -26.63 -14.04
C GLU A 498 21.88 -27.82 -13.49
N GLN A 499 22.97 -28.22 -14.14
CA GLN A 499 23.80 -29.35 -13.71
C GLN A 499 24.40 -29.14 -12.31
N ASP A 500 24.93 -27.96 -12.01
CA ASP A 500 25.49 -27.61 -10.70
C ASP A 500 24.39 -27.55 -9.61
N MET A 501 23.17 -27.11 -9.94
CA MET A 501 22.01 -27.15 -9.04
C MET A 501 21.51 -28.58 -8.78
N VAL A 502 21.38 -29.42 -9.81
CA VAL A 502 21.00 -30.83 -9.68
C VAL A 502 22.04 -31.59 -8.86
N ARG A 503 23.34 -31.38 -9.13
CA ARG A 503 24.43 -31.98 -8.34
C ARG A 503 24.39 -31.53 -6.88
N SER A 504 24.07 -30.26 -6.62
CA SER A 504 23.90 -29.74 -5.26
C SER A 504 22.70 -30.34 -4.53
N ARG A 505 21.59 -30.63 -5.24
CA ARG A 505 20.42 -31.34 -4.68
C ARG A 505 20.74 -32.80 -4.39
N LEU A 506 21.33 -33.51 -5.35
CA LEU A 506 21.77 -34.90 -5.23
C LEU A 506 22.67 -35.11 -4.00
N ILE A 507 23.67 -34.23 -3.81
CA ILE A 507 24.56 -34.27 -2.64
C ILE A 507 23.76 -34.14 -1.33
N ARG A 508 22.79 -33.21 -1.25
CA ARG A 508 21.95 -33.02 -0.04
C ARG A 508 21.04 -34.22 0.24
N GLN A 509 20.48 -34.83 -0.80
CA GLN A 509 19.64 -36.04 -0.66
C GLN A 509 20.48 -37.20 -0.12
N LEU A 510 21.63 -37.47 -0.74
CA LEU A 510 22.56 -38.49 -0.29
C LEU A 510 23.17 -38.19 1.09
N ASP A 511 23.21 -36.94 1.54
CA ASP A 511 23.61 -36.60 2.90
C ASP A 511 22.55 -37.02 3.94
N SER A 512 21.28 -36.77 3.61
CA SER A 512 20.11 -37.02 4.46
C SER A 512 19.68 -38.49 4.58
N GLU A 513 20.14 -39.38 3.69
CA GLU A 513 19.78 -40.81 3.76
C GLU A 513 20.35 -41.48 5.03
N CYS A 514 19.50 -42.17 5.78
CA CYS A 514 19.84 -42.65 7.12
C CYS A 514 20.97 -43.70 7.13
N MET A 515 20.92 -44.71 6.27
CA MET A 515 21.92 -45.79 6.20
C MET A 515 23.10 -45.42 5.29
N ASP A 516 24.30 -45.92 5.61
CA ASP A 516 25.51 -45.69 4.82
C ASP A 516 25.64 -46.67 3.65
N LEU A 517 26.14 -46.15 2.52
CA LEU A 517 26.36 -46.92 1.30
C LEU A 517 27.62 -47.78 1.48
N VAL A 518 27.43 -49.08 1.74
CA VAL A 518 28.52 -50.06 1.80
C VAL A 518 28.94 -50.42 0.37
N PRO A 519 30.24 -50.29 0.00
CA PRO A 519 30.72 -50.78 -1.30
C PRO A 519 30.49 -52.30 -1.43
N ILE A 520 30.03 -52.76 -2.58
CA ILE A 520 29.71 -54.19 -2.80
C ILE A 520 30.96 -55.08 -2.61
N GLU A 521 32.15 -54.59 -2.95
CA GLU A 521 33.43 -55.26 -2.69
C GLU A 521 33.67 -55.52 -1.19
N LEU A 522 33.17 -54.64 -0.32
CA LEU A 522 33.29 -54.78 1.14
C LEU A 522 32.31 -55.83 1.69
N ILE A 523 31.18 -56.06 1.00
CA ILE A 523 30.24 -57.14 1.31
C ILE A 523 30.87 -58.49 0.94
N ALA A 524 31.48 -58.59 -0.25
CA ALA A 524 32.23 -59.79 -0.67
C ALA A 524 33.41 -60.10 0.28
N ALA A 525 34.07 -59.07 0.83
CA ALA A 525 35.08 -59.26 1.87
C ALA A 525 34.49 -59.85 3.16
N VAL A 526 33.30 -59.42 3.60
CA VAL A 526 32.60 -59.98 4.77
C VAL A 526 32.17 -61.43 4.54
N GLU A 527 31.73 -61.82 3.35
CA GLU A 527 31.42 -63.23 3.04
C GLU A 527 32.64 -64.15 3.23
N SER A 528 33.86 -63.66 2.99
CA SER A 528 35.09 -64.43 3.26
C SER A 528 35.36 -64.65 4.75
N TRP A 529 34.85 -63.78 5.64
CA TRP A 529 34.95 -63.91 7.10
C TRP A 529 33.83 -64.79 7.69
N VAL A 530 32.76 -65.07 6.94
CA VAL A 530 31.64 -65.93 7.35
C VAL A 530 31.79 -67.37 6.85
N ARG A 531 32.99 -67.78 6.43
CA ARG A 531 33.35 -69.21 6.37
C ARG A 531 33.57 -69.74 7.80
N PRO A 532 32.73 -70.64 8.32
CA PRO A 532 33.00 -71.24 9.62
C PRO A 532 34.31 -72.03 9.56
N ALA A 533 35.11 -71.92 10.62
CA ALA A 533 36.33 -72.72 10.76
C ALA A 533 35.98 -74.22 10.69
N ALA A 534 36.79 -74.99 9.95
CA ALA A 534 36.52 -76.39 9.72
C ALA A 534 36.39 -77.19 11.04
N ALA A 535 35.45 -78.13 11.07
CA ALA A 535 35.25 -79.01 12.21
C ALA A 535 36.56 -79.72 12.59
N ARG A 536 36.91 -79.70 13.87
CA ARG A 536 37.81 -80.72 14.43
C ARG A 536 37.02 -82.01 14.60
N PRO A 537 37.62 -83.18 14.32
CA PRO A 537 36.88 -84.45 14.27
C PRO A 537 36.45 -84.90 15.68
N GLU A 538 35.29 -85.55 15.74
CA GLU A 538 34.92 -86.39 16.88
C GLU A 538 35.69 -87.74 16.85
N PRO A 539 35.85 -88.42 17.99
CA PRO A 539 36.74 -89.58 18.11
C PRO A 539 36.20 -90.84 17.43
N GLU A 540 37.09 -91.55 16.74
CA GLU A 540 36.80 -92.88 16.18
C GLU A 540 36.49 -93.90 17.28
N SER A 541 35.31 -94.54 17.22
CA SER A 541 35.02 -95.73 18.05
C SER A 541 33.91 -96.61 17.46
N SER A 542 34.22 -97.37 16.41
CA SER A 542 33.84 -98.81 16.30
C SER A 542 34.19 -99.41 14.94
N ASN A 543 35.17 -100.32 14.94
CA ASN A 543 34.98 -101.67 14.37
C ASN A 543 36.23 -102.53 14.60
N LEU A 544 36.11 -103.49 15.53
CA LEU A 544 36.78 -104.77 15.42
C LEU A 544 35.84 -105.83 16.03
N ALA A 545 35.65 -106.91 15.28
CA ALA A 545 35.04 -108.13 15.76
C ALA A 545 36.14 -109.20 15.89
N ALA A 546 35.84 -110.25 16.67
CA ALA A 546 36.78 -111.22 17.27
C ALA A 546 37.50 -110.69 18.51
#